data_AF-A0A959HBH3-F1
#
_entry.id   AF-A0A959HBH3-F1
#
_cell.length_a   1.000
_cell.length_b   1.000
_cell.length_c   1.000
_cell.angle_alpha   90.00
_cell.angle_beta   90.00
_cell.angle_gamma   90.00
#
_symmetry.space_group_name_H-M   'P 1'
#
loop_
_entity.id
_entity.type
_entity.pdbx_description
1 polymer ?
#
loop_
_entity_poly.entity_id
_entity_poly.type
_entity_poly.pdbx_seq_one_letter_code
_entity_poly.pdbx_strand_id
1 'polypeptide(L)' 'MTTRTRTFTLTLALLLTLAGYAQKFEYKFQDPKLSISERTDDLISRLTLEEKVGQLMYGAPAIERLGIPQ' A
#
# COMPACT_ATOMS: atom_id res chain seq x y z
N MET A 1 -3.64 7.00 -43.86
CA MET A 1 -4.58 6.97 -42.72
C MET A 1 -4.16 6.02 -41.59
N THR A 2 -3.33 5.00 -41.83
CA THR A 2 -2.91 3.97 -40.84
C THR A 2 -1.75 4.35 -39.91
N THR A 3 -0.90 5.32 -40.28
CA THR A 3 0.24 5.79 -39.45
C THR A 3 -0.18 6.65 -38.26
N ARG A 4 -1.23 7.47 -38.43
CA ARG A 4 -1.77 8.37 -37.39
C ARG A 4 -2.55 7.63 -36.30
N THR A 5 -3.22 6.53 -36.64
CA THR A 5 -3.91 5.67 -35.67
C THR A 5 -2.91 4.88 -34.84
N ARG A 6 -1.80 4.43 -35.44
CA ARG A 6 -0.71 3.71 -34.75
C ARG A 6 0.02 4.58 -33.74
N THR A 7 0.37 5.82 -34.11
CA THR A 7 1.01 6.75 -33.16
C THR A 7 0.08 7.07 -32.00
N PHE A 8 -1.21 7.30 -32.26
CA PHE A 8 -2.21 7.56 -31.21
C PHE A 8 -2.38 6.38 -30.24
N THR A 9 -2.43 5.16 -30.75
CA THR A 9 -2.50 3.95 -29.90
C THR A 9 -1.25 3.77 -29.05
N LEU A 10 -0.06 4.07 -29.58
CA LEU A 10 1.20 3.97 -28.83
C LEU A 10 1.29 5.04 -27.74
N THR A 11 0.85 6.27 -28.02
CA THR A 11 0.82 7.35 -27.01
C THR A 11 -0.18 7.07 -25.90
N LEU A 12 -1.35 6.51 -26.23
CA LEU A 12 -2.38 6.17 -25.24
C LEU A 12 -1.93 5.01 -24.34
N ALA A 13 -1.30 3.98 -24.92
CA ALA A 13 -0.74 2.86 -24.17
C ALA A 13 0.36 3.32 -23.21
N LEU A 14 1.23 4.23 -23.63
CA LEU A 14 2.28 4.82 -22.79
C LEU A 14 1.69 5.65 -21.63
N LEU A 15 0.63 6.43 -21.87
CA LEU A 15 0.00 7.24 -20.81
C LEU A 15 -0.66 6.35 -19.74
N LEU A 16 -1.28 5.24 -20.16
CA LEU A 16 -1.94 4.28 -19.26
C LEU A 16 -0.96 3.53 -18.36
N THR A 17 0.24 3.19 -18.84
CA THR A 17 1.25 2.52 -18.01
C THR A 17 1.79 3.45 -16.93
N LEU A 18 2.02 4.74 -17.21
CA LEU A 18 2.48 5.68 -16.18
C LEU A 18 1.48 5.88 -15.04
N ALA A 19 0.17 5.87 -15.33
CA ALA A 19 -0.87 6.01 -14.30
C ALA A 19 -0.92 4.83 -13.31
N GLY A 20 -0.47 3.63 -13.72
CA GLY A 20 -0.48 2.42 -12.89
C GLY A 20 0.59 2.37 -11.79
N TYR A 21 1.60 3.25 -11.81
CA TYR A 21 2.72 3.20 -10.85
C TYR A 21 2.49 4.00 -9.56
N ALA A 22 1.38 4.73 -9.44
CA ALA A 22 1.12 5.62 -8.30
C ALA A 22 0.32 4.94 -7.18
N GLN A 23 0.81 3.81 -6.64
CA GLN A 23 0.22 3.26 -5.41
C GLN A 23 0.68 4.11 -4.22
N LYS A 24 -0.16 5.05 -3.78
CA LYS A 24 0.12 5.89 -2.62
C LYS A 24 -0.22 5.13 -1.34
N PHE A 25 0.78 4.82 -0.54
CA PHE A 25 0.60 4.24 0.79
C PHE A 25 0.41 5.36 1.82
N GLU A 26 -0.49 5.15 2.77
CA GLU A 26 -0.71 6.06 3.90
C GLU A 26 0.38 5.88 4.96
N TYR A 27 0.82 4.63 5.16
CA TYR A 27 1.83 4.25 6.13
C TYR A 27 2.95 3.44 5.50
N LYS A 28 4.16 3.49 6.06
CA LYS A 28 5.32 2.75 5.53
C LYS A 28 5.11 1.24 5.61
N PHE A 29 4.44 0.75 6.66
CA PHE A 29 4.16 -0.68 6.80
C PHE A 29 3.33 -1.28 5.63
N GLN A 30 2.62 -0.43 4.88
CA GLN A 30 1.83 -0.83 3.70
C GLN A 30 2.67 -0.95 2.42
N ASP A 31 3.87 -0.37 2.37
CA ASP A 31 4.72 -0.38 1.17
C ASP A 31 5.45 -1.73 1.02
N PRO A 32 5.14 -2.55 -0.01
CA PRO A 32 5.78 -3.84 -0.21
C PRO A 32 7.23 -3.74 -0.70
N LYS A 33 7.72 -2.54 -1.06
CA LYS A 33 9.10 -2.32 -1.49
C LYS A 33 10.07 -2.19 -0.30
N LEU A 34 9.57 -1.93 0.90
CA LEU A 34 10.38 -1.85 2.12
C LEU A 34 10.62 -3.24 2.71
N SER A 35 11.72 -3.37 3.46
CA SER A 35 12.01 -4.62 4.15
C SER A 35 10.95 -4.94 5.22
N ILE A 36 10.82 -6.22 5.58
CA ILE A 36 9.89 -6.62 6.64
C ILE A 36 10.23 -5.93 7.96
N SER A 37 11.52 -5.77 8.28
CA SER A 37 11.94 -5.06 9.49
C SER A 37 11.42 -3.62 9.48
N GLU A 38 11.70 -2.85 8.43
CA GLU A 38 11.27 -1.44 8.35
C GLU A 38 9.75 -1.29 8.44
N ARG A 39 9.00 -2.20 7.81
CA ARG A 39 7.54 -2.22 7.87
C ARG A 39 7.03 -2.57 9.26
N THR A 40 7.67 -3.52 9.92
CA THR A 40 7.31 -3.98 11.27
C THR A 40 7.62 -2.90 12.31
N ASP A 41 8.79 -2.26 12.21
CA ASP A 41 9.20 -1.17 13.09
C ASP A 41 8.24 0.02 12.98
N ASP A 42 7.86 0.40 11.75
CA ASP A 42 6.85 1.44 11.53
C ASP A 42 5.49 1.05 12.14
N LEU A 43 5.01 -0.17 11.90
CA LEU A 43 3.75 -0.65 12.46
C LEU A 43 3.76 -0.62 14.00
N ILE A 44 4.75 -1.25 14.64
CA ILE A 44 4.84 -1.35 16.11
C ILE A 44 5.00 0.03 16.76
N SER A 45 5.70 0.96 16.10
CA SER A 45 5.86 2.33 16.61
C SER A 45 4.55 3.13 16.61
N ARG A 46 3.58 2.75 15.78
CA ARG A 46 2.27 3.40 15.66
C ARG A 46 1.22 2.85 16.63
N LEU A 47 1.42 1.62 17.11
CA LEU A 47 0.50 0.98 18.05
C LEU A 47 0.61 1.61 19.44
N THR A 48 -0.55 1.87 20.03
CA THR A 48 -0.70 2.12 21.47
C THR A 48 -0.37 0.86 22.28
N LEU A 49 -0.20 1.01 23.59
CA LEU A 49 0.10 -0.13 24.46
C LEU A 49 -1.07 -1.13 24.48
N GLU A 50 -2.29 -0.61 24.54
CA GLU A 50 -3.53 -1.36 24.54
C GLU A 50 -3.69 -2.15 23.24
N GLU A 51 -3.42 -1.54 22.08
CA GLU A 51 -3.43 -2.22 20.79
C GLU A 51 -2.37 -3.33 20.73
N LYS A 52 -1.15 -3.11 21.23
CA LYS A 52 -0.09 -4.14 21.29
C LYS A 52 -0.53 -5.35 22.11
N VAL A 53 -1.10 -5.12 23.28
CA VAL A 53 -1.60 -6.19 24.15
C VAL A 53 -2.78 -6.90 23.49
N GLY A 54 -3.67 -6.16 22.83
CA GLY A 54 -4.80 -6.69 22.06
C GLY A 54 -4.38 -7.67 20.97
N GLN A 55 -3.23 -7.47 20.33
CA GLN A 55 -2.71 -8.33 19.27
C GLN A 55 -2.08 -9.66 19.76
N LEU A 56 -2.02 -9.91 21.08
CA LEU A 56 -1.44 -11.15 21.63
C LEU A 56 -2.46 -12.30 21.81
N MET A 57 -3.74 -12.08 21.50
CA MET A 57 -4.80 -13.08 21.63
C MET A 57 -5.25 -13.60 20.26
N TYR A 58 -5.85 -14.80 20.23
CA TYR A 58 -6.36 -15.42 18.99
C TYR A 58 -7.44 -14.56 18.31
N GLY A 59 -8.33 -13.95 19.09
CA GLY A 59 -9.34 -13.01 18.61
C GLY A 59 -8.86 -11.57 18.67
N ALA A 60 -7.66 -11.29 18.14
CA ALA A 60 -7.09 -9.95 18.14
C ALA A 60 -8.07 -8.94 17.52
N PRO A 61 -8.37 -7.80 18.18
CA PRO A 61 -9.32 -6.84 17.64
C PRO A 61 -8.74 -6.12 16.41
N ALA A 62 -9.63 -5.62 15.56
CA ALA A 62 -9.26 -4.69 14.49
C ALA A 62 -8.61 -3.42 15.08
N ILE A 63 -7.72 -2.79 14.31
CA ILE A 63 -7.11 -1.50 14.62
C ILE A 63 -7.57 -0.51 13.55
N GLU A 64 -8.81 -0.04 13.70
CA GLU A 64 -9.52 0.77 12.69
C GLU A 64 -8.77 2.05 12.32
N ARG A 65 -8.12 2.71 13.30
CA ARG A 65 -7.35 3.94 13.07
C ARG A 65 -6.17 3.75 12.12
N LEU A 66 -5.65 2.53 12.00
CA LEU A 66 -4.58 2.16 11.09
C LEU A 66 -5.07 1.36 9.87
N GLY A 67 -6.38 1.15 9.75
CA GLY A 67 -6.98 0.36 8.68
C GLY A 67 -6.64 -1.14 8.74
N ILE A 68 -6.40 -1.68 9.94
CA ILE A 68 -6.07 -3.09 10.13
C ILE A 68 -7.35 -3.85 10.53
N PRO A 69 -7.83 -4.82 9.73
CA PRO A 69 -9.01 -5.60 10.05
C PRO A 69 -8.73 -6.63 11.17
N GLN A 70 -9.80 -7.27 11.65
CA GLN A 70 -9.71 -8.43 12.56
C GLN A 70 -9.16 -9.67 11.84
#